data_AF-A0A1F8BBL3-F1
#
_entry.id   AF-A0A1F8BBL3-F1
#
_cell.length_a   1.000
_cell.length_b   1.000
_cell.length_c   1.000
_cell.angle_alpha   90.00
_cell.angle_beta   90.00
_cell.angle_gamma   90.00
#
_symmetry.space_group_name_H-M   'P 1'
#
loop_
_entity.id
_entity.type
_entity.pdbx_description
1 polymer ?
#
loop_
_entity_poly.entity_id
_entity_poly.type
_entity_poly.pdbx_seq_one_letter_code
_entity_poly.pdbx_strand_id
1 'polypeptide(L)' 'MISQSLLLELKKILEEDFRLNLTMQEVTKMGVALLGYFETLAQIEKKTSCLNKSKPYGK' A
#
# COMPACT_ATOMS: atom_id res chain seq x y z
N MET A 1 -9.34 2.86 -5.39
CA MET A 1 -9.02 2.90 -6.83
C MET A 1 -7.74 3.71 -7.00
N ILE A 2 -6.74 3.19 -7.71
CA ILE A 2 -5.42 3.83 -7.82
C ILE A 2 -5.47 4.87 -8.94
N SER A 3 -4.92 6.06 -8.73
CA SER A 3 -4.89 7.08 -9.78
C SER A 3 -3.93 6.67 -10.90
N GLN A 4 -4.27 7.06 -12.12
CA GLN A 4 -3.44 6.78 -13.30
C GLN A 4 -2.05 7.43 -13.18
N SER A 5 -1.97 8.63 -12.58
CA SER A 5 -0.68 9.32 -12.34
C SER A 5 0.26 8.48 -11.47
N LEU A 6 -0.26 7.87 -10.40
CA LEU A 6 0.53 7.05 -9.49
C LEU A 6 1.02 5.77 -10.18
N LEU A 7 0.21 5.18 -11.06
CA LEU A 7 0.62 4.02 -11.86
C LEU A 7 1.72 4.38 -12.87
N LEU A 8 1.68 5.59 -13.45
CA LEU A 8 2.74 6.06 -14.34
C LEU A 8 4.05 6.31 -13.58
N GLU A 9 3.97 6.88 -12.38
CA GLU A 9 5.13 7.04 -11.50
C GLU A 9 5.71 5.68 -11.11
N LEU A 10 4.88 4.71 -10.73
CA LEU A 10 5.31 3.35 -10.44
C LEU A 10 6.00 2.71 -11.65
N LYS A 11 5.43 2.85 -12.85
CA LYS A 11 6.06 2.35 -14.09
C LYS A 11 7.44 2.97 -14.30
N LYS A 12 7.57 4.29 -14.09
CA LYS A 12 8.83 5.02 -14.25
C LYS A 12 9.90 4.53 -13.27
N ILE A 13 9.55 4.35 -11.99
CA ILE A 13 10.47 3.81 -10.97
C ILE A 13 10.96 2.41 -11.36
N LEU A 14 10.04 1.54 -11.82
CA LEU A 14 10.39 0.17 -12.22
C LEU A 14 11.31 0.14 -13.45
N GLU A 15 11.15 1.10 -14.36
CA GLU A 15 12.00 1.23 -15.54
C GLU A 15 13.38 1.81 -15.19
N GLU A 16 13.44 2.85 -14.36
CA GLU A 16 14.68 3.54 -14.01
C GLU A 16 15.56 2.73 -13.06
N ASP A 17 14.97 2.21 -11.98
CA ASP A 17 15.73 1.61 -10.88
C ASP A 17 15.96 0.11 -11.09
N PHE A 18 15.04 -0.57 -11.81
CA PHE A 18 15.06 -2.02 -11.98
C PHE A 18 15.21 -2.46 -13.44
N ARG A 19 15.23 -1.51 -14.40
CA ARG A 19 15.28 -1.78 -15.85
C ARG A 19 14.17 -2.73 -16.34
N LEU A 20 13.01 -2.68 -15.69
CA LEU A 20 11.84 -3.48 -16.06
C LEU A 20 10.92 -2.66 -16.97
N ASN A 21 10.81 -3.07 -18.22
CA ASN A 21 9.83 -2.48 -19.15
C ASN A 21 8.50 -3.24 -19.09
N LEU A 22 7.66 -2.87 -18.12
CA LEU A 22 6.35 -3.49 -17.91
C LEU A 22 5.23 -2.78 -18.66
N THR A 23 4.23 -3.53 -19.11
CA THR A 23 2.99 -2.96 -19.65
C THR A 23 2.17 -2.27 -18.54
N MET A 24 1.30 -1.34 -18.91
CA MET A 24 0.40 -0.70 -17.94
C MET A 24 -0.52 -1.71 -17.23
N GLN A 25 -0.85 -2.82 -17.87
CA GLN A 25 -1.65 -3.89 -17.25
C GLN A 25 -0.88 -4.57 -16.12
N GLU A 26 0.41 -4.86 -16.31
CA GLU A 26 1.28 -5.45 -15.29
C GLU A 26 1.49 -4.47 -14.12
N VAL A 27 1.78 -3.21 -14.42
CA VAL A 27 1.94 -2.16 -13.41
C VAL A 27 0.67 -1.99 -12.58
N THR A 28 -0.50 -2.04 -13.22
CA THR A 28 -1.80 -2.00 -12.53
C THR A 28 -1.97 -3.17 -11.58
N LYS A 29 -1.64 -4.40 -12.00
CA LYS A 29 -1.73 -5.59 -11.14
C LYS A 29 -0.85 -5.44 -9.89
N MET A 30 0.37 -4.95 -10.05
CA MET A 30 1.26 -4.72 -8.90
C MET A 30 0.75 -3.60 -8.00
N GLY A 31 0.27 -2.50 -8.58
CA GLY A 31 -0.33 -1.41 -7.80
C GLY A 31 -1.49 -1.90 -6.94
N VAL A 32 -2.39 -2.73 -7.50
CA VAL A 32 -3.51 -3.32 -6.76
C VAL A 32 -3.03 -4.20 -5.61
N ALA A 33 -2.00 -5.02 -5.83
CA ALA A 33 -1.43 -5.86 -4.79
C ALA A 33 -0.82 -5.01 -3.64
N LEU A 34 -0.05 -3.97 -3.98
CA LEU A 34 0.54 -3.05 -3.00
C LEU A 34 -0.52 -2.32 -2.18
N LEU A 35 -1.60 -1.87 -2.82
CA LEU A 35 -2.72 -1.24 -2.13
C LEU A 35 -3.37 -2.21 -1.12
N GLY A 36 -3.56 -3.48 -1.51
CA GLY A 36 -4.11 -4.50 -0.62
C GLY A 36 -3.26 -4.74 0.64
N TYR A 37 -1.93 -4.74 0.50
CA TYR A 37 -1.03 -4.80 1.65
C TYR A 37 -1.17 -3.58 2.55
N PHE A 38 -1.22 -2.37 1.97
CA PHE A 38 -1.37 -1.14 2.74
C PHE A 38 -2.71 -1.08 3.49
N GLU A 39 -3.82 -1.45 2.84
CA GLU A 39 -5.13 -1.55 3.47
C GLU A 39 -5.14 -2.55 4.62
N THR A 40 -4.47 -3.70 4.45
CA THR A 40 -4.32 -4.69 5.51
C THR A 40 -3.54 -4.12 6.70
N LEU A 41 -2.42 -3.44 6.45
CA LEU A 41 -1.63 -2.80 7.49
C LEU A 41 -2.46 -1.75 8.25
N ALA A 42 -3.17 -0.88 7.53
CA ALA A 42 -4.03 0.14 8.13
C ALA A 42 -5.13 -0.47 9.03
N GLN A 43 -5.70 -1.62 8.63
CA GLN A 43 -6.66 -2.34 9.47
C GLN A 43 -6.03 -2.91 10.74
N ILE A 44 -4.81 -3.46 10.64
CA ILE A 44 -4.05 -3.95 11.81
C ILE A 44 -3.74 -2.80 12.77
N GLU A 45 -3.26 -1.67 12.25
CA GLU A 45 -2.97 -0.47 13.06
C GLU A 45 -4.23 0.06 13.76
N LYS A 46 -5.36 0.12 13.04
CA LYS A 46 -6.65 0.54 13.62
C LYS A 46 -7.06 -0.39 14.76
N LYS A 47 -6.97 -1.71 14.58
CA LYS A 47 -7.29 -2.68 15.64
C LYS A 47 -6.36 -2.56 16.84
N THR A 48 -5.06 -2.41 16.61
CA THR A 48 -4.05 -2.27 17.66
C THR A 48 -4.22 -0.96 18.44
N SER A 49 -4.57 0.12 17.75
CA SER A 49 -4.88 1.41 18.36
C SER A 49 -6.13 1.38 19.24
N CYS A 50 -7.10 0.51 18.96
CA CYS A 50 -8.26 0.29 19.82
C CYS A 50 -7.93 -0.57 21.07
N LEU A 51 -7.04 -1.56 20.93
CA LEU A 51 -6.58 -2.39 22.05
C LEU A 51 -5.73 -1.61 23.08
N ASN A 52 -5.01 -0.57 22.64
CA ASN A 52 -4.24 0.28 23.55
C ASN A 52 -5.10 1.29 24.34
N LYS A 53 -6.37 1.51 23.97
CA LYS A 53 -7.28 2.42 24.70
C LYS A 53 -8.05 1.74 25.84
N SER A 54 -7.91 0.43 26.02
CA SER A 54 -8.71 -0.37 26.97
C SER A 54 -7.98 -0.77 28.26
N LYS A 55 -6.83 -0.17 28.59
CA LYS A 55 -6.29 -0.21 29.96
C LYS A 55 -6.77 1.03 30.72
N PRO A 56 -7.89 1.00 31.47
CA PRO A 56 -8.13 1.98 32.50
C PRO A 56 -7.00 1.83 33.53
N TYR A 57 -6.36 2.94 33.84
CA TYR A 57 -5.33 3.04 34.86
C TYR A 57 -5.82 2.38 36.16
N GLY A 58 -5.09 1.35 36.61
CA GLY A 58 -5.07 0.99 38.02
C GLY A 58 -4.32 2.08 38.77
N LYS A 59 -5.05 2.85 39.57
CA LYS A 59 -4.57 3.51 40.78
C LYS A 59 -5.63 3.32 41.85
#